data_AF-A0A3L9MFK2-F1
#
_entry.id   AF-A0A3L9MFK2-F1
#
_cell.length_a   1.000
_cell.length_b   1.000
_cell.length_c   1.000
_cell.angle_alpha   90.00
_cell.angle_beta   90.00
_cell.angle_gamma   90.00
#
_symmetry.space_group_name_H-M   'P 1'
#
loop_
_entity.id
_entity.type
_entity.pdbx_description
1 polymer ?
#
loop_
_entity_poly.entity_id
_entity_poly.type
_entity_poly.pdbx_seq_one_letter_code
_entity_poly.pdbx_strand_id
1 'polypeptide(L)'
;MNRSLRLTLKTTFILIIVWFISYFVFGEHISLEFSDYRFAQIFPKILTFATGASIYFLFMLSIKKADGWNIKNILKFVFGIIIGIIPFFLFKYYSSVGNCQNWEVTKKVKSTLYESVSSSSETIKSIETYCLEMDLREEKTYRVMAITPLFNTISPIDTLKINETSWKKVTK
;
A
#
# COMPACT_ATOMS: atom_id res chain seq x y z
N MET A 1 -5.29 -33.12 2.76
CA MET A 1 -5.29 -32.00 1.79
C MET A 1 -4.40 -32.37 0.63
N ASN A 2 -4.83 -32.09 -0.61
CA ASN A 2 -4.03 -32.33 -1.82
C ASN A 2 -2.66 -31.63 -1.72
N ARG A 3 -1.58 -32.30 -2.12
CA ARG A 3 -0.21 -31.76 -2.10
C ARG A 3 -0.09 -30.48 -2.93
N SER A 4 -0.74 -30.44 -4.09
CA SER A 4 -0.73 -29.27 -4.98
C SER A 4 -1.39 -28.07 -4.29
N LEU A 5 -2.61 -28.24 -3.77
CA LEU A 5 -3.33 -27.20 -3.03
C LEU A 5 -2.53 -26.67 -1.82
N ARG A 6 -1.85 -27.55 -1.08
CA ARG A 6 -0.98 -27.16 0.03
C ARG A 6 0.16 -26.25 -0.42
N LEU A 7 0.77 -26.57 -1.56
CA LEU A 7 1.88 -25.81 -2.11
C LEU A 7 1.40 -24.45 -2.61
N THR A 8 0.28 -24.41 -3.32
CA THR A 8 -0.33 -23.16 -3.79
C THR A 8 -0.64 -22.23 -2.61
N LEU A 9 -1.33 -22.72 -1.58
CA LEU A 9 -1.67 -21.91 -0.39
C LEU A 9 -0.42 -21.38 0.30
N LYS A 10 0.60 -22.23 0.52
CA LYS A 10 1.87 -21.78 1.11
C LYS A 10 2.52 -20.69 0.29
N THR A 11 2.57 -20.85 -1.03
CA THR A 11 3.19 -19.87 -1.94
C THR A 11 2.44 -18.56 -1.89
N THR A 12 1.11 -18.57 -1.96
CA THR A 12 0.27 -17.38 -1.86
C THR A 12 0.48 -16.64 -0.53
N PHE A 13 0.50 -17.36 0.60
CA PHE A 13 0.74 -16.74 1.91
C PHE A 13 2.13 -16.12 2.01
N ILE A 14 3.16 -16.76 1.46
CA ILE A 14 4.51 -16.19 1.41
C ILE A 14 4.53 -14.92 0.55
N LEU A 15 3.87 -14.93 -0.61
CA LEU A 15 3.79 -13.75 -1.49
C LEU A 15 3.11 -12.56 -0.79
N ILE A 16 2.04 -12.80 -0.03
CA ILE A 16 1.36 -11.75 0.75
C ILE A 16 2.32 -11.15 1.80
N ILE A 17 3.06 -12.00 2.52
CA ILE A 17 4.03 -11.55 3.53
C ILE A 17 5.15 -10.73 2.89
N VAL A 18 5.69 -11.19 1.75
CA VAL A 18 6.73 -10.45 1.01
C VAL A 18 6.17 -9.11 0.52
N TRP A 19 4.93 -9.06 0.03
CA TRP A 19 4.31 -7.82 -0.40
C TRP A 19 4.14 -6.83 0.75
N PHE A 20 3.73 -7.29 1.94
CA PHE A 20 3.70 -6.47 3.15
C PHE A 20 5.07 -5.89 3.49
N ILE A 21 6.11 -6.72 3.54
CA ILE A 21 7.47 -6.24 3.82
C ILE A 21 7.88 -5.20 2.78
N SER A 22 7.68 -5.48 1.49
CA SER A 22 8.05 -4.55 0.42
C SER A 22 7.30 -3.23 0.50
N TYR A 23 6.00 -3.27 0.82
CA TYR A 23 5.16 -2.08 0.92
C TYR A 23 5.59 -1.18 2.09
N PHE A 24 5.86 -1.74 3.26
CA PHE A 24 6.22 -0.95 4.44
C PHE A 24 7.71 -0.57 4.50
N VAL A 25 8.62 -1.36 3.91
CA VAL A 25 10.06 -1.06 3.92
C VAL A 25 10.49 -0.20 2.73
N PHE A 26 9.94 -0.45 1.53
CA PHE A 26 10.37 0.23 0.30
C PHE A 26 9.31 1.19 -0.27
N GLY A 27 8.09 1.21 0.28
CA GLY A 27 6.99 2.00 -0.27
C GLY A 27 7.28 3.50 -0.37
N GLU A 28 8.07 4.06 0.56
CA GLU A 28 8.44 5.48 0.52
C GLU A 28 9.39 5.84 -0.63
N HIS A 29 10.13 4.86 -1.16
CA HIS A 29 11.09 5.07 -2.24
C HIS A 29 10.50 4.87 -3.64
N ILE A 30 9.26 4.36 -3.73
CA ILE A 30 8.61 4.05 -5.00
C ILE A 30 7.61 5.16 -5.31
N SER A 31 7.78 5.86 -6.42
CA SER A 31 6.85 6.91 -6.89
C SER A 31 5.52 6.38 -7.44
N LEU A 32 5.19 5.11 -7.18
CA LEU A 32 4.01 4.40 -7.65
C LEU A 32 2.94 4.47 -6.57
N GLU A 33 1.82 5.10 -6.88
CA GLU A 33 0.72 5.29 -5.96
C GLU A 33 -0.57 4.74 -6.55
N PHE A 34 -1.52 4.40 -5.68
CA PHE A 34 -2.86 4.02 -6.13
C PHE A 34 -3.58 5.21 -6.75
N SER A 35 -4.27 4.97 -7.85
CA SER A 35 -5.07 5.98 -8.55
C SER A 35 -6.25 6.47 -7.71
N ASP A 36 -6.80 5.61 -6.87
CA ASP A 36 -7.84 5.93 -5.89
C ASP A 36 -7.20 6.16 -4.50
N TYR A 37 -7.18 7.42 -4.07
CA TYR A 37 -6.62 7.80 -2.78
C TYR A 37 -7.41 7.25 -1.57
N ARG A 38 -8.71 6.98 -1.71
CA ARG A 38 -9.48 6.33 -0.63
C ARG A 38 -9.06 4.89 -0.47
N PHE A 39 -8.85 4.20 -1.60
CA PHE A 39 -8.32 2.84 -1.58
C PHE A 39 -6.90 2.81 -1.01
N ALA A 40 -6.05 3.78 -1.38
CA ALA A 40 -4.69 3.91 -0.87
C ALA A 40 -4.60 3.93 0.66
N GLN A 41 -5.59 4.51 1.34
CA GLN A 41 -5.65 4.59 2.81
C GLN A 41 -6.10 3.29 3.49
N ILE A 42 -6.97 2.54 2.82
CA ILE A 42 -7.54 1.30 3.36
C ILE A 42 -6.60 0.12 3.06
N PHE A 43 -5.90 0.17 1.93
CA PHE A 43 -5.02 -0.89 1.46
C PHE A 43 -3.96 -1.35 2.49
N PRO A 44 -3.23 -0.47 3.19
CA PRO A 44 -2.29 -0.87 4.25
C PRO A 44 -2.95 -1.70 5.36
N LYS A 45 -4.19 -1.36 5.74
CA LYS A 45 -4.96 -2.09 6.76
C LYS A 45 -5.35 -3.48 6.25
N ILE A 46 -5.81 -3.57 5.01
CA ILE A 46 -6.12 -4.85 4.34
C ILE A 46 -4.86 -5.72 4.25
N LEU A 47 -3.74 -5.15 3.79
CA LEU A 47 -2.48 -5.87 3.63
C LEU A 47 -1.92 -6.36 4.97
N THR A 48 -2.02 -5.55 6.02
CA THR A 48 -1.64 -5.93 7.40
C THR A 48 -2.47 -7.11 7.89
N PHE A 49 -3.81 -7.03 7.75
CA PHE A 49 -4.70 -8.12 8.14
C PHE A 49 -4.43 -9.41 7.35
N ALA A 50 -4.30 -9.29 6.03
CA ALA A 50 -4.00 -10.43 5.15
C ALA A 50 -2.66 -11.08 5.50
N THR A 51 -1.67 -10.30 5.92
CA THR A 51 -0.36 -10.79 6.36
C THR A 51 -0.46 -11.56 7.67
N GLY A 52 -1.13 -11.00 8.68
CA GLY A 52 -1.36 -11.69 9.95
C GLY A 52 -2.11 -13.01 9.77
N ALA A 53 -3.17 -13.01 8.96
CA ALA A 53 -3.90 -14.22 8.59
C ALA A 53 -3.00 -15.24 7.85
N SER A 54 -2.21 -14.78 6.89
CA SER A 54 -1.28 -15.63 6.11
C SER A 54 -0.25 -16.31 7.00
N ILE A 55 0.34 -15.58 7.95
CA ILE A 55 1.27 -16.14 8.94
C ILE A 55 0.57 -17.22 9.77
N TYR A 56 -0.59 -16.90 10.35
CA TYR A 56 -1.35 -17.87 11.15
C TYR A 56 -1.68 -19.14 10.34
N PHE A 57 -2.14 -18.99 9.10
CA PHE A 57 -2.45 -20.13 8.24
C PHE A 57 -1.21 -20.94 7.85
N LEU A 58 -0.03 -20.33 7.68
CA LEU A 58 1.21 -21.08 7.47
C LEU A 58 1.53 -21.98 8.67
N PHE A 59 1.34 -21.49 9.89
CA PHE A 59 1.48 -22.30 11.10
C PHE A 59 0.44 -23.43 11.14
N MET A 60 -0.83 -23.14 10.85
CA MET A 60 -1.88 -24.16 10.77
C MET A 60 -1.59 -25.23 9.70
N LEU A 61 -1.09 -24.83 8.53
CA LEU A 61 -0.67 -25.75 7.47
C LEU A 61 0.52 -26.62 7.85
N SER A 62 1.26 -26.26 8.91
CA SER A 62 2.38 -27.04 9.44
C SER A 62 1.94 -28.10 10.47
N ILE A 63 0.69 -28.05 10.95
CA ILE A 63 0.11 -29.02 11.87
C ILE A 63 -0.16 -30.32 11.11
N LYS A 64 0.37 -31.43 11.63
CA LYS A 64 0.13 -32.77 11.10
C LYS A 64 -1.05 -33.37 11.84
N LYS A 65 -2.19 -33.55 11.16
CA LYS A 65 -3.40 -34.13 11.74
C LYS A 65 -3.18 -35.53 12.33
N ALA A 66 -2.30 -36.32 11.72
CA ALA A 66 -1.95 -37.67 12.19
C ALA A 66 -1.32 -37.69 13.59
N ASP A 67 -0.63 -36.62 13.99
CA ASP A 67 0.05 -36.54 15.28
C ASP A 67 -0.88 -36.06 16.42
N GLY A 68 -2.16 -35.81 16.14
CA GLY A 68 -3.14 -35.29 17.10
C GLY A 68 -2.74 -33.93 17.71
N TRP A 69 -3.26 -33.61 18.90
CA TRP A 69 -2.86 -32.43 19.68
C TRP A 69 -1.65 -32.70 20.57
N ASN A 70 -0.56 -33.19 19.97
CA ASN A 70 0.73 -33.24 20.65
C ASN A 70 1.24 -31.82 20.96
N ILE A 71 2.04 -31.65 22.01
CA ILE A 71 2.72 -30.41 22.41
C ILE A 71 3.31 -29.66 21.19
N LYS A 72 3.94 -30.36 20.23
CA LYS A 72 4.47 -29.73 19.00
C LYS A 72 3.40 -29.03 18.16
N ASN A 73 2.21 -29.64 18.03
CA ASN A 73 1.09 -29.06 17.29
C ASN A 73 0.39 -27.95 18.09
N ILE A 74 0.29 -28.09 19.42
CA ILE A 74 -0.20 -27.03 20.31
C ILE A 74 0.71 -25.80 20.21
N LEU A 75 2.04 -25.98 20.29
CA LEU A 75 3.00 -24.89 20.15
C LEU A 75 2.89 -24.18 18.79
N LYS A 76 2.74 -24.93 17.69
CA LYS A 76 2.52 -24.33 16.36
C LYS A 76 1.25 -23.48 16.32
N PHE A 77 0.16 -23.95 16.93
CA PHE A 77 -1.08 -23.20 17.01
C PHE A 77 -0.90 -21.89 17.80
N VAL A 78 -0.32 -21.98 19.00
CA VAL A 78 -0.09 -20.82 19.87
C VAL A 78 0.89 -19.83 19.25
N PHE A 79 2.01 -20.30 18.70
CA PHE A 79 2.97 -19.45 17.99
C PHE A 79 2.37 -18.83 16.74
N GLY A 80 1.50 -19.54 16.03
CA GLY A 80 0.76 -18.96 14.90
C GLY A 80 -0.05 -17.73 15.30
N ILE A 81 -0.68 -17.76 16.48
CA ILE A 81 -1.41 -16.60 17.02
C ILE A 81 -0.44 -15.48 17.38
N ILE A 82 0.59 -15.77 18.20
CA ILE A 82 1.54 -14.77 18.69
C ILE A 82 2.25 -14.07 17.51
N ILE A 83 2.76 -14.85 16.56
CA ILE A 83 3.50 -14.32 15.40
C ILE A 83 2.53 -13.65 14.40
N GLY A 84 1.31 -14.17 14.26
CA GLY A 84 0.27 -13.57 13.41
C GLY A 84 -0.16 -12.17 13.87
N ILE A 85 0.04 -11.82 15.14
CA ILE A 85 -0.24 -10.48 15.67
C ILE A 85 0.90 -9.48 15.38
N ILE A 86 2.13 -9.94 15.12
CA ILE A 86 3.30 -9.06 14.89
C ILE A 86 3.06 -8.00 13.80
N PRO A 87 2.48 -8.31 12.62
CA PRO A 87 2.20 -7.30 11.60
C PRO A 87 1.33 -6.14 12.09
N PHE A 88 0.40 -6.38 13.02
CA PHE A 88 -0.45 -5.33 13.58
C PHE A 88 0.33 -4.40 14.51
N PHE A 89 1.25 -4.95 15.30
CA PHE A 89 2.14 -4.14 16.13
C PHE A 89 3.09 -3.31 15.26
N LEU A 90 3.66 -3.90 14.21
CA LEU A 90 4.51 -3.18 13.26
C LEU A 90 3.74 -2.05 12.60
N PHE A 91 2.53 -2.32 12.06
CA PHE A 91 1.67 -1.31 11.47
C PHE A 91 1.43 -0.14 12.43
N LYS A 92 1.00 -0.44 13.66
CA LYS A 92 0.75 0.60 14.68
C LYS A 92 2.01 1.37 15.09
N TYR A 93 3.15 0.68 15.20
CA TYR A 93 4.42 1.31 15.55
C TYR A 93 4.87 2.29 14.48
N TYR A 94 4.88 1.87 13.21
CA TYR A 94 5.23 2.75 12.09
C TYR A 94 4.25 3.91 11.94
N SER A 95 2.97 3.69 12.22
CA SER A 95 1.97 4.75 12.29
C SER A 95 2.22 5.78 13.39
N SER A 96 2.64 5.33 14.58
CA SER A 96 2.75 6.20 15.74
C SER A 96 4.07 6.99 15.83
N VAL A 97 5.12 6.54 15.15
CA VAL A 97 6.48 7.09 15.29
C VAL A 97 6.86 7.98 14.09
N GLY A 98 6.16 7.87 12.97
CA GLY A 98 6.43 8.67 11.78
C GLY A 98 5.72 10.04 11.80
N ASN A 99 6.41 11.08 11.36
CA ASN A 99 5.77 12.31 10.90
C ASN A 99 4.95 11.98 9.63
N CYS A 100 3.71 11.53 9.79
CA CYS A 100 2.75 11.23 8.71
C CYS A 100 3.35 10.50 7.51
N GLN A 101 3.50 9.18 7.65
CA GLN A 101 4.00 8.32 6.56
C GLN A 101 3.10 8.42 5.32
N ASN A 102 3.65 8.16 4.13
CA ASN A 102 2.94 8.32 2.85
C ASN A 102 1.58 7.61 2.76
N TRP A 103 1.39 6.52 3.50
CA TRP A 103 0.14 5.76 3.55
C TRP A 103 -0.92 6.30 4.54
N GLU A 104 -0.55 7.26 5.38
CA GLU A 104 -1.42 7.94 6.36
C GLU A 104 -1.86 9.31 5.88
N VAL A 105 -1.07 9.87 4.99
CA VAL A 105 -1.36 11.11 4.29
C VAL A 105 -2.60 10.94 3.43
N THR A 106 -3.56 11.83 3.61
CA THR A 106 -4.70 11.91 2.71
C THR A 106 -4.41 12.87 1.57
N LYS A 107 -4.67 12.42 0.35
CA LYS A 107 -4.58 13.24 -0.85
C LYS A 107 -5.96 13.51 -1.41
N LYS A 108 -6.19 14.75 -1.80
CA LYS A 108 -7.41 15.19 -2.47
C LYS A 108 -7.03 16.00 -3.70
N VAL A 109 -7.51 15.55 -4.87
CA VAL A 109 -7.38 16.35 -6.09
C VAL A 109 -8.28 17.58 -5.94
N LYS A 110 -7.70 18.78 -5.92
CA LYS A 110 -8.45 20.04 -5.93
C LYS A 110 -8.87 20.40 -7.35
N SER A 111 -7.92 20.34 -8.28
CA SER A 111 -8.15 20.67 -9.68
C SER A 111 -7.13 19.98 -10.58
N THR A 112 -7.56 19.68 -11.82
CA THR A 112 -6.64 19.37 -12.92
C THR A 112 -6.31 20.69 -13.60
N LEU A 113 -5.03 21.05 -13.64
CA LEU A 113 -4.55 22.33 -14.17
C LEU A 113 -4.20 22.21 -15.65
N TYR A 114 -3.56 21.11 -16.05
CA TYR A 114 -3.14 20.88 -17.42
C TYR A 114 -3.34 19.41 -17.83
N GLU A 115 -3.56 19.22 -19.12
CA GLU A 115 -3.56 17.92 -19.80
C GLU A 115 -2.42 17.91 -20.82
N SER A 116 -1.71 16.78 -20.93
CA SER A 116 -0.66 16.65 -21.94
C SER A 116 -1.27 16.62 -23.34
N VAL A 117 -0.69 17.39 -24.26
CA VAL A 117 -1.12 17.41 -25.66
C VAL A 117 -0.78 16.10 -26.37
N SER A 118 0.30 15.43 -25.93
CA SER A 118 0.83 14.21 -26.55
C SER A 118 0.37 12.91 -25.89
N SER A 119 -0.13 12.95 -24.65
CA SER A 119 -0.57 11.74 -23.92
C SER A 119 -1.80 12.01 -23.06
N SER A 120 -2.88 11.27 -23.31
CA SER A 120 -4.09 11.32 -22.49
C SER A 120 -3.92 10.69 -21.09
N SER A 121 -2.85 9.92 -20.86
CA SER A 121 -2.56 9.33 -19.55
C SER A 121 -1.86 10.29 -18.59
N GLU A 122 -1.51 11.49 -19.04
CA GLU A 122 -0.64 12.40 -18.33
C GLU A 122 -1.31 13.75 -18.06
N THR A 123 -1.31 14.15 -16.79
CA THR A 123 -2.01 15.35 -16.31
C THR A 123 -1.17 16.08 -15.27
N ILE A 124 -1.39 17.39 -15.13
CA ILE A 124 -0.85 18.17 -14.02
C ILE A 124 -2.02 18.55 -13.12
N LYS A 125 -1.90 18.19 -11.84
CA LYS A 125 -2.98 18.35 -10.85
C LYS A 125 -2.48 19.13 -9.63
N SER A 126 -3.33 20.01 -9.12
CA SER A 126 -3.16 20.52 -7.76
C SER A 126 -3.73 19.49 -6.78
N ILE A 127 -2.87 19.03 -5.87
CA ILE A 127 -3.21 18.00 -4.88
C ILE A 127 -3.02 18.61 -3.49
N GLU A 128 -4.11 18.67 -2.76
CA GLU A 128 -4.09 18.97 -1.33
C GLU A 128 -3.74 17.69 -0.58
N THR A 129 -2.71 17.82 0.25
CA THR A 129 -2.13 16.76 1.05
C THR A 129 -2.39 17.13 2.50
N TYR A 130 -3.08 16.28 3.25
CA TYR A 130 -3.37 16.54 4.65
C TYR A 130 -3.09 15.33 5.53
N CYS A 131 -2.56 15.60 6.72
CA CYS A 131 -2.40 14.60 7.76
C CYS A 131 -3.31 14.92 8.95
N LEU A 132 -4.21 13.98 9.25
CA LEU A 132 -5.25 14.16 10.28
C LEU A 132 -4.67 14.31 11.69
N GLU A 133 -3.52 13.70 11.98
CA GLU A 133 -2.94 13.71 13.33
C GLU A 133 -2.12 14.97 13.64
N MET A 134 -1.65 15.69 12.61
CA MET A 134 -0.77 16.85 12.79
C MET A 134 -1.35 18.19 12.31
N ASP A 135 -2.63 18.21 11.86
CA ASP A 135 -3.30 19.37 11.22
C ASP A 135 -2.44 20.07 10.14
N LEU A 136 -1.59 19.29 9.47
CA LEU A 136 -0.74 19.77 8.39
C LEU A 136 -1.53 19.67 7.09
N ARG A 137 -1.72 20.82 6.43
CA ARG A 137 -2.29 20.92 5.09
C ARG A 137 -1.30 21.58 4.17
N GLU A 138 -0.97 20.89 3.08
CA GLU A 138 -0.07 21.39 2.06
C GLU A 138 -0.70 21.20 0.68
N GLU A 139 -0.75 22.27 -0.11
CA GLU A 139 -1.19 22.20 -1.49
C GLU A 139 0.04 22.26 -2.41
N LYS A 140 0.23 21.21 -3.20
CA LYS A 140 1.35 21.08 -4.13
C LYS A 140 0.85 20.66 -5.50
N THR A 141 1.58 21.11 -6.53
CA THR A 141 1.30 20.72 -7.90
C THR A 141 2.16 19.52 -8.28
N TYR A 142 1.51 18.50 -8.84
CA TYR A 142 2.15 17.27 -9.27
C TYR A 142 1.84 16.95 -10.72
N ARG A 143 2.84 16.41 -11.42
CA ARG A 143 2.67 15.66 -12.65
C ARG A 143 2.20 14.25 -12.28
N VAL A 144 1.08 13.83 -12.83
CA VAL A 144 0.44 12.54 -12.59
C VAL A 144 0.33 11.80 -13.91
N MET A 145 0.98 10.65 -13.99
CA MET A 145 0.95 9.76 -15.16
C MET A 145 0.29 8.44 -14.78
N ALA A 146 -0.79 8.08 -15.45
CA ALA A 146 -1.45 6.79 -15.28
C ALA A 146 -0.65 5.71 -16.00
N ILE A 147 -0.13 4.73 -15.23
CA ILE A 147 0.51 3.53 -15.79
C ILE A 147 -0.54 2.45 -16.03
N THR A 148 -1.47 2.30 -15.08
CA THR A 148 -2.60 1.37 -15.17
C THR A 148 -3.85 2.04 -14.59
N PRO A 149 -5.06 1.47 -14.77
CA PRO A 149 -6.25 1.99 -14.10
C PRO A 149 -6.13 2.08 -12.57
N LEU A 150 -5.26 1.25 -11.97
CA LEU A 150 -5.09 1.16 -10.52
C LEU A 150 -3.89 1.96 -9.99
N PHE A 151 -2.92 2.28 -10.84
CA PHE A 151 -1.65 2.87 -10.43
C PHE A 151 -1.26 4.08 -11.27
N ASN A 152 -0.86 5.12 -10.57
CA ASN A 152 -0.28 6.34 -11.11
C ASN A 152 1.17 6.48 -10.64
N THR A 153 1.99 7.16 -11.41
CA THR A 153 3.21 7.78 -10.91
C THR A 153 3.00 9.26 -10.68
N ILE A 154 3.52 9.76 -9.56
CA ILE A 154 3.37 11.15 -9.15
C ILE A 154 4.76 11.75 -8.96
N SER A 155 5.01 12.91 -9.56
CA SER A 155 6.23 13.68 -9.36
C SER A 155 5.93 15.17 -9.16
N PRO A 156 6.65 15.86 -8.25
CA PRO A 156 6.45 17.28 -8.03
C PRO A 156 6.83 18.07 -9.29
N ILE A 157 6.06 19.10 -9.63
CA ILE A 157 6.34 19.96 -10.77
C ILE A 157 6.15 21.44 -10.41
N ASP A 158 7.09 22.25 -10.86
CA ASP A 158 7.01 23.71 -10.77
C ASP A 158 6.22 24.24 -11.97
N THR A 159 5.09 24.90 -11.69
CA THR A 159 4.20 25.40 -12.73
C THR A 159 4.83 26.51 -13.57
N LEU A 160 5.84 27.22 -13.05
CA LEU A 160 6.57 28.27 -13.77
C LEU A 160 7.46 27.71 -14.88
N LYS A 161 7.74 26.39 -14.88
CA LYS A 161 8.59 25.71 -15.86
C LYS A 161 7.79 24.91 -16.89
N ILE A 162 6.46 25.02 -16.88
CA ILE A 162 5.58 24.31 -17.80
C ILE A 162 5.59 25.01 -19.17
N ASN A 163 5.89 24.24 -20.22
CA ASN A 163 5.81 24.72 -21.59
C ASN A 163 4.39 24.54 -22.16
N GLU A 164 3.75 25.64 -22.57
CA GLU A 164 2.40 25.67 -23.13
C GLU A 164 2.26 24.92 -24.47
N THR A 165 3.36 24.64 -25.19
CA THR A 165 3.30 23.83 -26.41
C THR A 165 3.05 22.35 -26.13
N SER A 166 3.42 21.87 -24.95
CA SER A 166 3.30 20.45 -24.55
C SER A 166 2.10 20.20 -23.63
N TRP A 167 1.52 21.27 -23.08
CA TRP A 167 0.50 21.21 -22.04
C TRP A 167 -0.65 22.13 -22.37
N LYS A 168 -1.85 21.56 -22.45
CA LYS A 168 -3.08 22.31 -22.63
C LYS A 168 -3.66 22.66 -21.26
N LYS A 169 -3.81 23.94 -20.98
CA LYS A 169 -4.46 24.42 -19.75
C LYS A 169 -5.93 23.98 -19.74
N VAL A 170 -6.36 23.39 -18.64
CA VAL A 170 -7.76 23.01 -18.42
C VAL A 170 -8.45 24.18 -17.74
N THR A 171 -9.21 24.95 -18.51
CA THR A 171 -10.07 26.01 -17.97
C THR A 171 -11.34 25.37 -17.42
N LYS A 172 -11.51 25.40 -16.10
CA LYS A 172 -12.78 25.06 -15.43
C LYS A 172 -13.30 26.29 -14.70
#